data_AF-A0A424TAP8-F1
#
_entry.id   AF-A0A424TAP8-F1
#
_cell.length_a   1.000
_cell.length_b   1.000
_cell.length_c   1.000
_cell.angle_alpha   90.00
_cell.angle_beta   90.00
_cell.angle_gamma   90.00
#
_symmetry.space_group_name_H-M   'P 1'
#
loop_
_entity.id
_entity.type
_entity.pdbx_description
1 polymer ?
#
loop_
_entity_poly.entity_id
_entity_poly.type
_entity_poly.pdbx_seq_one_letter_code
_entity_poly.pdbx_strand_id
1 'polypeptide(L)'
;MLRKSITYFFWLSVAVSLTNSFTLKNDIIGEVLFILIPVLLAADLGLKFLWKQKPREAETGGDGNSEKEKLFAKVPVEQRPNFKEWSVQHHGRTIRVINWYSLRPLVGAAHLFIDGVEVDCSRAMTHSPKKPLLVSGNVKVFFSGALSVKASVVDGEELIHRDDLSLADKIVNKLFYFG
;
A
#
# COMPACT_ATOMS: atom_id res chain seq x y z
N MET A 1 18.67 -21.17 -11.16
CA MET A 1 18.85 -22.08 -10.01
C MET A 1 18.94 -21.33 -8.68
N LEU A 2 19.74 -20.26 -8.55
CA LEU A 2 19.93 -19.47 -7.32
C LEU A 2 18.64 -19.05 -6.59
N ARG A 3 17.61 -18.61 -7.32
CA ARG A 3 16.33 -18.15 -6.76
C ARG A 3 15.60 -19.23 -5.95
N LYS A 4 15.61 -20.48 -6.42
CA LYS A 4 14.96 -21.61 -5.71
C LYS A 4 15.74 -21.94 -4.43
N SER A 5 17.06 -21.87 -4.48
CA SER A 5 17.94 -22.13 -3.33
C SER A 5 17.76 -21.10 -2.23
N ILE A 6 17.67 -19.80 -2.56
CA ILE A 6 17.46 -18.73 -1.56
C ILE A 6 16.12 -18.90 -0.84
N THR A 7 15.04 -19.16 -1.57
CA THR A 7 13.73 -19.43 -0.96
C THR A 7 13.78 -20.69 -0.08
N TYR A 8 14.50 -21.73 -0.51
CA TYR A 8 14.63 -22.96 0.27
C TYR A 8 15.41 -22.75 1.57
N PHE A 9 16.54 -22.05 1.54
CA PHE A 9 17.33 -21.72 2.74
C PHE A 9 16.55 -20.80 3.69
N PHE A 10 15.73 -19.89 3.15
CA PHE A 10 14.86 -19.04 3.93
C PHE A 10 13.77 -19.85 4.67
N TRP A 11 13.07 -20.75 3.97
CA TRP A 11 12.08 -21.62 4.62
C TRP A 11 12.72 -22.63 5.59
N LEU A 12 13.94 -23.09 5.30
CA LEU A 12 14.71 -23.95 6.18
C LEU A 12 15.08 -23.22 7.48
N SER A 13 15.51 -21.95 7.41
CA SER A 13 15.82 -21.17 8.61
C SER A 13 14.58 -20.88 9.45
N VAL A 14 13.44 -20.60 8.80
CA VAL A 14 12.14 -20.44 9.46
C VAL A 14 11.71 -21.75 10.14
N ALA A 15 11.82 -22.89 9.46
CA ALA A 15 11.45 -24.19 10.02
C ALA A 15 12.35 -24.57 11.21
N VAL A 16 13.66 -24.38 11.09
CA VAL A 16 14.63 -24.64 12.17
C VAL A 16 14.34 -23.74 13.38
N SER A 17 14.05 -22.46 13.16
CA SER A 17 13.73 -21.52 14.24
C SER A 17 12.40 -21.84 14.93
N LEU A 18 11.39 -22.31 14.19
CA LEU A 18 10.13 -22.81 14.75
C LEU A 18 10.36 -24.06 15.60
N THR A 19 11.11 -25.04 15.10
CA THR A 19 11.41 -26.25 15.87
C THR A 19 12.19 -25.95 17.16
N ASN A 20 13.13 -25.00 17.12
CA ASN A 20 13.92 -24.63 18.30
C ASN A 20 13.11 -23.81 19.32
N SER A 21 12.13 -23.02 18.86
CA SER A 21 11.21 -22.26 19.72
C SER A 21 10.20 -23.14 20.44
N PHE A 22 9.88 -24.33 19.91
CA PHE A 22 8.98 -25.28 20.58
C PHE A 22 9.71 -26.11 21.65
N THR A 23 11.01 -26.35 21.52
CA THR A 23 11.83 -27.07 22.50
C THR A 23 12.38 -26.18 23.62
N LEU A 24 12.72 -24.92 23.32
CA LEU A 24 13.11 -23.93 24.33
C LEU A 24 11.87 -23.16 24.76
N LYS A 25 11.39 -23.42 25.98
CA LYS A 25 10.28 -22.70 26.64
C LYS A 25 10.71 -21.28 27.01
N ASN A 26 11.04 -20.47 26.00
CA ASN A 26 11.39 -19.06 26.13
C ASN A 26 10.29 -18.24 25.47
N ASP A 27 9.36 -17.73 26.27
CA ASP A 27 8.20 -16.95 25.83
C ASP A 27 8.59 -15.75 24.95
N ILE A 28 9.77 -15.17 25.20
CA ILE A 28 10.33 -14.03 24.44
C ILE A 28 10.65 -14.42 22.98
N ILE A 29 11.13 -15.64 22.73
CA ILE A 29 11.48 -16.10 21.38
C ILE A 29 10.21 -16.40 20.57
N GLY A 30 9.18 -16.93 21.24
CA GLY A 30 7.87 -17.19 20.64
C GLY A 30 7.16 -15.91 20.19
N GLU A 31 7.14 -14.88 21.04
CA GLU A 31 6.54 -13.58 20.68
C GLU A 31 7.26 -12.89 19.51
N VAL A 32 8.59 -12.91 19.51
CA VAL A 32 9.40 -12.32 18.44
C VAL A 32 9.16 -13.04 17.10
N LEU A 33 9.09 -14.39 17.12
CA LEU A 33 8.77 -15.18 15.93
C LEU A 33 7.33 -14.97 15.44
N PHE A 34 6.38 -14.81 16.36
CA PHE A 34 4.97 -14.52 16.01
C PHE A 34 4.82 -13.20 15.25
N ILE A 35 5.69 -12.22 15.50
CA ILE A 35 5.72 -10.93 14.79
C ILE A 35 6.55 -11.03 13.51
N LEU A 36 7.70 -11.73 13.53
CA LEU A 36 8.60 -11.83 12.38
C LEU A 36 8.03 -12.68 11.24
N ILE A 37 7.32 -13.77 11.53
CA ILE A 37 6.81 -14.68 10.49
C ILE A 37 5.80 -13.98 9.56
N PRO A 38 4.78 -13.22 10.06
CA PRO A 38 3.89 -12.46 9.20
C PRO A 38 4.60 -11.35 8.40
N VAL A 39 5.56 -10.67 8.99
CA VAL A 39 6.35 -9.61 8.31
C VAL A 39 7.19 -10.20 7.18
N LEU A 40 7.82 -11.35 7.43
CA LEU A 40 8.62 -12.07 6.44
C LEU A 40 7.76 -12.69 5.33
N LEU A 41 6.58 -13.20 5.66
CA LEU A 41 5.59 -13.68 4.69
C LEU A 41 5.09 -12.53 3.79
N ALA A 42 4.79 -11.36 4.38
CA ALA A 42 4.40 -10.18 3.63
C ALA A 42 5.54 -9.66 2.73
N ALA A 43 6.79 -9.73 3.21
CA ALA A 43 7.97 -9.39 2.42
C ALA A 43 8.19 -10.39 1.25
N ASP A 44 8.04 -11.71 1.46
CA ASP A 44 8.15 -12.72 0.39
C ASP A 44 7.01 -12.59 -0.64
N LEU A 45 5.78 -12.26 -0.20
CA LEU A 45 4.66 -11.96 -1.09
C LEU A 45 4.89 -10.67 -1.89
N GLY A 46 5.34 -9.59 -1.24
CA GLY A 46 5.70 -8.32 -1.89
C GLY A 46 6.87 -8.48 -2.86
N LEU A 47 7.88 -9.28 -2.51
CA LEU A 47 9.00 -9.59 -3.37
C LEU A 47 8.56 -10.46 -4.55
N LYS A 48 7.74 -11.50 -4.36
CA LYS A 48 7.14 -12.26 -5.47
C LYS A 48 6.26 -11.40 -6.38
N PHE A 49 5.61 -10.37 -5.84
CA PHE A 49 4.81 -9.41 -6.59
C PHE A 49 5.69 -8.47 -7.43
N LEU A 50 6.74 -7.90 -6.83
CA LEU A 50 7.76 -7.09 -7.52
C LEU A 50 8.48 -7.89 -8.62
N TRP A 51 8.77 -9.17 -8.38
CA TRP A 51 9.49 -10.01 -9.34
C TRP A 51 8.59 -10.63 -10.42
N LYS A 52 7.27 -10.60 -10.24
CA LYS A 52 6.29 -10.89 -11.31
C LYS A 52 6.03 -9.68 -12.21
N GLN A 53 6.39 -8.48 -11.79
CA GLN A 53 6.50 -7.35 -12.72
C GLN A 53 7.72 -7.58 -13.59
N LYS A 54 7.49 -8.23 -14.75
CA LYS A 54 8.40 -8.09 -15.89
C LYS A 54 8.54 -6.57 -16.12
N PRO A 55 9.74 -5.99 -16.21
CA PRO A 55 9.86 -4.59 -16.57
C PRO A 55 9.30 -4.48 -17.99
N ARG A 56 8.09 -3.94 -18.09
CA ARG A 56 7.56 -3.52 -19.38
C ARG A 56 8.31 -2.24 -19.66
N GLU A 57 9.31 -2.37 -20.54
CA GLU A 57 9.85 -1.25 -21.28
C GLU A 57 8.68 -0.37 -21.77
N ALA A 58 8.96 0.93 -21.84
CA ALA A 58 8.03 1.95 -22.27
C ALA A 58 7.34 1.57 -23.60
N GLU A 59 6.20 0.90 -23.52
CA GLU A 59 5.26 0.75 -24.62
C GLU A 59 4.36 1.98 -24.57
N THR A 60 4.75 2.96 -25.37
CA THR A 60 3.90 4.04 -25.86
C THR A 60 2.56 3.49 -26.35
N GLY A 61 1.46 4.03 -25.80
CA GLY A 61 0.12 4.02 -26.41
C GLY A 61 -0.54 2.65 -26.59
N GLY A 62 -1.24 2.17 -25.56
CA GLY A 62 -2.10 0.99 -25.68
C GLY A 62 -3.15 0.92 -24.59
N ASP A 63 -4.41 1.03 -24.99
CA ASP A 63 -5.66 1.10 -24.24
C ASP A 63 -6.03 -0.19 -23.43
N GLY A 64 -5.05 -0.84 -22.80
CA GLY A 64 -5.30 -2.05 -22.00
C GLY A 64 -5.93 -1.76 -20.62
N ASN A 65 -5.90 -0.49 -20.20
CA ASN A 65 -6.48 -0.03 -18.94
C ASN A 65 -7.95 0.38 -19.11
N SER A 66 -8.37 0.97 -20.25
CA SER A 66 -9.74 1.50 -20.32
C SER A 66 -10.81 0.43 -20.30
N GLU A 67 -10.62 -0.76 -20.89
CA GLU A 67 -11.68 -1.78 -20.84
C GLU A 67 -11.93 -2.30 -19.42
N LYS A 68 -10.86 -2.49 -18.64
CA LYS A 68 -10.93 -2.89 -17.23
C LYS A 68 -11.46 -1.76 -16.35
N GLU A 69 -11.12 -0.52 -16.66
CA GLU A 69 -11.66 0.67 -15.98
C GLU A 69 -13.14 0.91 -16.31
N LYS A 70 -13.55 0.72 -17.58
CA LYS A 70 -14.95 0.80 -18.05
C LYS A 70 -15.85 -0.18 -17.29
N LEU A 71 -15.29 -1.31 -16.87
CA LEU A 71 -15.95 -2.31 -16.03
C LEU A 71 -16.39 -1.72 -14.69
N PHE A 72 -15.54 -0.89 -14.06
CA PHE A 72 -15.86 -0.22 -12.80
C PHE A 72 -16.50 1.16 -12.97
N ALA A 73 -16.47 1.75 -14.16
CA ALA A 73 -17.12 3.03 -14.45
C ALA A 73 -18.63 3.00 -14.20
N LYS A 74 -19.28 1.85 -14.40
CA LYS A 74 -20.71 1.65 -14.13
C LYS A 74 -21.03 1.35 -12.67
N VAL A 75 -20.01 1.04 -11.87
CA VAL A 75 -20.16 0.72 -10.44
C VAL A 75 -19.95 2.01 -9.63
N PRO A 76 -20.87 2.37 -8.73
CA PRO A 76 -20.67 3.48 -7.78
C PRO A 76 -19.33 3.34 -7.06
N VAL A 77 -18.62 4.44 -6.84
CA VAL A 77 -17.24 4.40 -6.32
C VAL A 77 -17.18 3.72 -4.96
N GLU A 78 -18.20 3.94 -4.14
CA GLU A 78 -18.39 3.42 -2.78
C GLU A 78 -18.55 1.90 -2.75
N GLN A 79 -18.96 1.30 -3.87
CA GLN A 79 -19.14 -0.15 -4.03
C GLN A 79 -17.92 -0.82 -4.67
N ARG A 80 -16.86 -0.06 -4.98
CA ARG A 80 -15.66 -0.62 -5.60
C ARG A 80 -14.82 -1.38 -4.57
N PRO A 81 -14.03 -2.38 -5.02
CA PRO A 81 -13.17 -3.16 -4.13
C PRO A 81 -12.18 -2.28 -3.36
N ASN A 82 -11.92 -2.67 -2.10
CA ASN A 82 -11.00 -1.99 -1.20
C ASN A 82 -11.22 -0.48 -1.09
N PHE A 83 -12.48 -0.03 -1.25
CA PHE A 83 -12.86 1.36 -1.08
C PHE A 83 -12.51 1.88 0.31
N LYS A 84 -11.90 3.06 0.35
CA LYS A 84 -11.66 3.85 1.54
C LYS A 84 -11.92 5.32 1.25
N GLU A 85 -12.41 5.99 2.27
CA GLU A 85 -12.70 7.42 2.24
C GLU A 85 -12.22 8.06 3.53
N TRP A 86 -11.64 9.25 3.39
CA TRP A 86 -11.26 10.13 4.48
C TRP A 86 -11.89 11.49 4.21
N SER A 87 -12.56 12.07 5.21
CA SER A 87 -13.15 13.40 5.11
C SER A 87 -12.79 14.20 6.35
N VAL A 88 -12.19 15.37 6.15
CA VAL A 88 -11.71 16.24 7.23
C VAL A 88 -12.16 17.67 6.96
N GLN A 89 -12.72 18.30 8.01
CA GLN A 89 -13.01 19.72 7.99
C GLN A 89 -11.80 20.51 8.46
N HIS A 90 -11.30 21.43 7.65
CA HIS A 90 -10.13 22.25 7.95
C HIS A 90 -10.30 23.68 7.42
N HIS A 91 -10.14 24.68 8.29
CA HIS A 91 -10.34 26.10 7.95
C HIS A 91 -11.65 26.41 7.19
N GLY A 92 -12.76 25.78 7.60
CA GLY A 92 -14.07 25.97 6.96
C GLY A 92 -14.23 25.30 5.59
N ARG A 93 -13.24 24.52 5.14
CA ARG A 93 -13.29 23.73 3.91
C ARG A 93 -13.37 22.25 4.23
N THR A 94 -14.10 21.49 3.41
CA THR A 94 -14.17 20.04 3.48
C THR A 94 -13.16 19.42 2.53
N ILE A 95 -12.13 18.77 3.07
CA ILE A 95 -11.14 18.02 2.29
C ILE A 95 -11.52 16.54 2.35
N ARG A 96 -11.82 15.95 1.20
CA ARG A 96 -12.25 14.57 1.07
C ARG A 96 -11.33 13.81 0.13
N VAL A 97 -10.82 12.67 0.60
CA VAL A 97 -9.94 11.79 -0.16
C VAL A 97 -10.63 10.45 -0.31
N ILE A 98 -10.69 9.95 -1.54
CA ILE A 98 -11.23 8.63 -1.85
C ILE A 98 -10.11 7.79 -2.46
N ASN A 99 -10.01 6.53 -2.08
CA ASN A 99 -9.14 5.54 -2.71
C ASN A 99 -9.89 4.23 -2.91
N TRP A 100 -9.67 3.57 -4.04
CA TRP A 100 -10.11 2.20 -4.25
C TRP A 100 -9.14 1.49 -5.18
N TYR A 101 -9.07 0.17 -5.06
CA TYR A 101 -8.26 -0.64 -5.95
C TYR A 101 -8.78 -2.07 -6.02
N SER A 102 -8.65 -2.69 -7.18
CA SER A 102 -8.80 -4.12 -7.37
C SER A 102 -7.46 -4.75 -7.68
N LEU A 103 -7.22 -5.95 -7.15
CA LEU A 103 -6.08 -6.78 -7.53
C LEU A 103 -6.39 -7.64 -8.77
N ARG A 104 -7.69 -7.78 -9.11
CA ARG A 104 -8.18 -8.55 -10.25
C ARG A 104 -9.44 -7.88 -10.82
N PRO A 105 -9.33 -7.05 -11.87
CA PRO A 105 -8.10 -6.64 -12.54
C PRO A 105 -7.25 -5.67 -11.69
N LEU A 106 -5.94 -5.57 -11.98
CA LEU A 106 -5.02 -4.59 -11.36
C LEU A 106 -5.35 -3.16 -11.81
N VAL A 107 -6.35 -2.56 -11.18
CA VAL A 107 -6.80 -1.18 -11.46
C VAL A 107 -7.16 -0.50 -10.16
N GLY A 108 -7.08 0.82 -10.13
CA GLY A 108 -7.43 1.60 -8.96
C GLY A 108 -7.38 3.09 -9.26
N ALA A 109 -7.94 3.87 -8.36
CA ALA A 109 -7.84 5.30 -8.43
C ALA A 109 -7.91 5.93 -7.04
N ALA A 110 -7.27 7.09 -6.92
CA ALA A 110 -7.36 7.98 -5.79
C ALA A 110 -7.88 9.34 -6.29
N HIS A 111 -8.76 9.95 -5.51
CA HIS A 111 -9.46 11.18 -5.86
C HIS A 111 -9.39 12.14 -4.69
N LEU A 112 -9.08 13.41 -4.95
CA LEU A 112 -9.06 14.48 -3.97
C LEU A 112 -10.19 15.47 -4.31
N PHE A 113 -11.06 15.71 -3.34
CA PHE A 113 -12.12 16.70 -3.40
C PHE A 113 -11.90 17.78 -2.35
N ILE A 114 -12.15 19.02 -2.72
CA ILE A 114 -12.22 20.17 -1.81
C ILE A 114 -13.59 20.82 -2.00
N ASP A 115 -14.34 20.97 -0.91
CA ASP A 115 -15.70 21.53 -0.92
C ASP A 115 -16.64 20.86 -1.93
N GLY A 116 -16.48 19.55 -2.11
CA GLY A 116 -17.26 18.73 -3.03
C GLY A 116 -16.80 18.75 -4.49
N VAL A 117 -15.82 19.58 -4.85
CA VAL A 117 -15.24 19.64 -6.20
C VAL A 117 -14.02 18.74 -6.30
N GLU A 118 -13.95 17.88 -7.31
CA GLU A 118 -12.76 17.10 -7.60
C GLU A 118 -11.65 18.02 -8.12
N VAL A 119 -10.54 18.09 -7.38
CA VAL A 119 -9.42 18.99 -7.68
C VAL A 119 -8.19 18.24 -8.18
N ASP A 120 -8.08 16.94 -7.90
CA ASP A 120 -7.01 16.09 -8.41
C ASP A 120 -7.43 14.61 -8.42
N CYS A 121 -6.86 13.83 -9.35
CA CYS A 121 -7.06 12.38 -9.41
C CYS A 121 -5.80 11.65 -9.90
N SER A 122 -5.59 10.44 -9.40
CA SER A 122 -4.48 9.59 -9.81
C SER A 122 -4.92 8.15 -9.96
N ARG A 123 -4.41 7.47 -10.99
CA ARG A 123 -4.66 6.04 -11.25
C ARG A 123 -3.42 5.18 -11.01
N ALA A 124 -2.42 5.73 -10.33
CA ALA A 124 -1.19 5.00 -10.05
C ALA A 124 -1.48 3.84 -9.08
N MET A 125 -1.03 2.64 -9.45
CA MET A 125 -1.13 1.44 -8.60
C MET A 125 0.01 1.33 -7.57
N THR A 126 0.97 2.24 -7.63
CA THR A 126 2.12 2.31 -6.73
C THR A 126 2.25 3.72 -6.19
N HIS A 127 2.51 3.84 -4.89
CA HIS A 127 2.72 5.11 -4.20
C HIS A 127 4.03 5.10 -3.41
N SER A 128 4.53 6.28 -3.07
CA SER A 128 5.64 6.45 -2.15
C SER A 128 5.17 7.28 -0.97
N PRO A 129 5.48 6.90 0.29
CA PRO A 129 5.16 7.72 1.44
C PRO A 129 5.96 9.04 1.47
N LYS A 130 7.02 9.16 0.66
CA LYS A 130 7.88 10.36 0.57
C LYS A 130 7.37 11.38 -0.45
N LYS A 131 6.46 11.00 -1.35
CA LYS A 131 5.96 11.86 -2.42
C LYS A 131 4.44 11.90 -2.38
N PRO A 132 3.81 13.08 -2.46
CA PRO A 132 2.36 13.15 -2.48
C PRO A 132 1.86 12.49 -3.77
N LEU A 133 0.78 11.72 -3.65
CA LEU A 133 0.10 11.13 -4.80
C LEU A 133 -0.93 12.07 -5.39
N LEU A 134 -1.58 12.88 -4.53
CA LEU A 134 -2.55 13.89 -4.92
C LEU A 134 -2.12 15.25 -4.37
N VAL A 135 -2.27 16.30 -5.18
CA VAL A 135 -1.85 17.67 -4.86
C VAL A 135 -2.85 18.67 -5.41
N SER A 136 -3.30 19.61 -4.58
CA SER A 136 -4.04 20.80 -5.02
C SER A 136 -3.64 22.01 -4.19
N GLY A 137 -2.91 22.94 -4.81
CA GLY A 137 -2.33 24.09 -4.11
C GLY A 137 -1.46 23.66 -2.92
N ASN A 138 -1.88 24.06 -1.71
CA ASN A 138 -1.20 23.71 -0.46
C ASN A 138 -1.58 22.33 0.08
N VAL A 139 -2.67 21.72 -0.40
CA VAL A 139 -3.14 20.42 0.06
C VAL A 139 -2.34 19.31 -0.63
N LYS A 140 -1.73 18.44 0.16
CA LYS A 140 -0.93 17.29 -0.28
C LYS A 140 -1.42 16.03 0.40
N VAL A 141 -1.70 14.99 -0.39
CA VAL A 141 -2.11 13.68 0.11
C VAL A 141 -1.03 12.65 -0.16
N PHE A 142 -0.59 12.00 0.90
CA PHE A 142 0.39 10.93 0.87
C PHE A 142 -0.32 9.62 1.19
N PHE A 143 0.01 8.57 0.43
CA PHE A 143 -0.45 7.23 0.73
C PHE A 143 0.67 6.37 1.27
N SER A 144 0.30 5.38 2.08
CA SER A 144 1.20 4.41 2.68
C SER A 144 0.48 3.10 2.98
N GLY A 145 1.17 2.16 3.62
CA GLY A 145 0.66 0.86 4.01
C GLY A 145 0.90 -0.21 2.96
N ALA A 146 1.30 -1.39 3.42
CA ALA A 146 1.65 -2.53 2.56
C ALA A 146 0.50 -3.54 2.42
N LEU A 147 -0.34 -3.63 3.47
CA LEU A 147 -1.49 -4.54 3.54
C LEU A 147 -2.82 -3.81 3.39
N SER A 148 -2.87 -2.55 3.84
CA SER A 148 -4.06 -1.69 3.77
C SER A 148 -3.61 -0.28 3.47
N VAL A 149 -4.27 0.37 2.51
CA VAL A 149 -3.96 1.76 2.12
C VAL A 149 -4.27 2.67 3.29
N LYS A 150 -3.31 3.53 3.62
CA LYS A 150 -3.37 4.54 4.68
C LYS A 150 -3.09 5.91 4.08
N ALA A 151 -3.83 6.92 4.52
CA ALA A 151 -3.69 8.27 4.01
C ALA A 151 -3.10 9.20 5.07
N SER A 152 -2.37 10.21 4.59
CA SER A 152 -2.00 11.38 5.37
C SER A 152 -2.26 12.61 4.52
N VAL A 153 -2.95 13.58 5.09
CA VAL A 153 -3.31 14.82 4.43
C VAL A 153 -2.60 15.98 5.14
N VAL A 154 -1.94 16.81 4.36
CA VAL A 154 -1.21 17.99 4.80
C VAL A 154 -1.79 19.20 4.07
N ASP A 155 -2.05 20.29 4.78
CA ASP A 155 -2.46 21.58 4.19
C ASP A 155 -1.39 22.62 4.53
N GLY A 156 -0.55 22.94 3.56
CA GLY A 156 0.63 23.78 3.77
C GLY A 156 1.70 23.07 4.59
N GLU A 157 1.89 23.53 5.83
CA GLU A 157 2.79 22.92 6.81
C GLU A 157 2.05 22.09 7.87
N GLU A 158 0.71 22.18 7.92
CA GLU A 158 -0.09 21.53 8.95
C GLU A 158 -0.50 20.12 8.54
N LEU A 159 -0.25 19.16 9.43
CA LEU A 159 -0.72 17.79 9.29
C LEU A 159 -2.16 17.69 9.81
N ILE A 160 -3.12 17.75 8.89
CA ILE A 160 -4.55 17.76 9.25
C ILE A 160 -5.14 16.35 9.40
N HIS A 161 -4.50 15.35 8.80
CA HIS A 161 -4.91 13.96 8.93
C HIS A 161 -3.74 12.99 8.79
N ARG A 162 -3.76 11.93 9.60
CA ARG A 162 -2.83 10.81 9.49
C ARG A 162 -3.46 9.55 10.04
N ASP A 163 -3.57 8.53 9.20
CA ASP A 163 -3.85 7.19 9.66
C ASP A 163 -2.69 6.62 10.47
N ASP A 164 -3.01 5.91 11.55
CA ASP A 164 -2.00 5.20 12.33
C ASP A 164 -1.42 4.03 11.54
N LEU A 165 -0.09 4.02 11.36
CA LEU A 165 0.62 2.90 10.76
C LEU A 165 0.76 1.77 11.79
N SER A 166 0.44 0.55 11.36
CA SER A 166 0.68 -0.64 12.20
C SER A 166 2.19 -0.86 12.33
N LEU A 167 2.63 -1.63 13.34
CA LEU A 167 4.06 -1.96 13.47
C LEU A 167 4.62 -2.63 12.22
N ALA A 168 3.84 -3.50 11.57
CA ALA A 168 4.20 -4.12 10.31
C ALA A 168 4.35 -3.08 9.18
N ASP A 169 3.41 -2.14 9.05
CA ASP A 169 3.52 -1.06 8.05
C ASP A 169 4.75 -0.19 8.29
N LYS A 170 5.07 0.11 9.55
CA LYS A 170 6.28 0.89 9.92
C LYS A 170 7.55 0.16 9.50
N ILE A 171 7.64 -1.15 9.75
CA ILE A 171 8.81 -1.96 9.37
C ILE A 171 8.94 -2.03 7.84
N VAL A 172 7.86 -2.34 7.14
CA VAL A 172 7.86 -2.42 5.66
C VAL A 172 8.22 -1.07 5.06
N ASN A 173 7.65 0.03 5.56
CA ASN A 173 7.99 1.36 5.07
C ASN A 173 9.48 1.69 5.26
N LYS A 174 10.06 1.31 6.40
CA LYS A 174 11.49 1.49 6.68
C LYS A 174 12.37 0.63 5.77
N LEU A 175 11.95 -0.58 5.43
CA LEU A 175 12.74 -1.47 4.58
C LEU A 175 12.67 -1.11 3.08
N PHE A 176 11.50 -0.69 2.59
CA PHE A 176 11.27 -0.52 1.14
C PHE A 176 11.33 0.93 0.67
N TYR A 177 11.09 1.92 1.55
CA TYR A 177 11.09 3.33 1.16
C TYR A 177 12.19 4.16 1.81
N PHE A 178 12.98 3.62 2.74
CA PHE A 178 14.13 4.31 3.37
C PHE A 178 15.51 3.87 2.83
N GLY A 179 15.53 3.23 1.65
CA GLY A 179 16.72 3.17 0.80
C GLY A 179 16.98 4.49 0.07
#